data_AF-A0A842L5Y9-F1
#
_entry.id   AF-A0A842L5Y9-F1
#
_cell.length_a   1.000
_cell.length_b   1.000
_cell.length_c   1.000
_cell.angle_alpha   90.00
_cell.angle_beta   90.00
_cell.angle_gamma   90.00
#
_symmetry.space_group_name_H-M   'P 1'
#
loop_
_entity.id
_entity.type
_entity.pdbx_description
1 polymer ?
#
loop_
_entity_poly.entity_id
_entity_poly.type
_entity_poly.pdbx_seq_one_letter_code
_entity_poly.pdbx_strand_id
1 'polypeptide(L)' 'MAHGPRYRLPFRRRREGKTDYRARYRLMDVGKLRFIVRITNYHVITQIAKIGKMGDETLISAHSKQLQKLGW' A
#
# COMPACT_ATOMS: atom_id res chain seq x y z
N MET A 1 17.09 -2.87 -15.47
CA MET A 1 18.45 -2.38 -15.12
C MET A 1 18.62 -0.98 -15.68
N ALA A 2 19.59 -0.20 -15.19
CA ALA A 2 19.90 1.11 -15.77
C ALA A 2 20.75 0.90 -17.04
N HIS A 3 20.36 1.53 -18.15
CA HIS A 3 21.00 1.35 -19.45
C HIS A 3 21.94 2.51 -19.83
N GLY A 4 22.30 3.37 -18.87
CA GLY A 4 23.20 4.51 -19.08
C GLY A 4 22.92 5.70 -18.16
N PRO A 5 23.74 6.76 -18.24
CA PRO A 5 23.67 7.92 -17.34
C PRO A 5 22.39 8.76 -17.52
N ARG A 6 21.76 8.72 -18.69
CA ARG A 6 20.49 9.43 -18.98
C ARG A 6 19.24 8.62 -18.64
N TYR A 7 19.38 7.36 -18.22
CA TYR A 7 18.24 6.48 -18.01
C TYR A 7 17.48 6.86 -16.73
N ARG A 8 16.22 7.32 -16.88
CA ARG A 8 15.36 7.64 -15.74
C ARG A 8 14.79 6.37 -15.12
N LEU A 9 15.37 5.94 -14.01
CA LEU A 9 14.85 4.81 -13.24
C LEU A 9 13.47 5.13 -12.63
N PRO A 10 12.45 4.28 -12.81
CA PRO A 10 11.19 4.41 -12.09
C PRO A 10 11.39 4.27 -10.58
N PHE A 11 10.51 4.85 -9.76
CA PHE A 11 10.57 4.70 -8.31
C PHE A 11 10.56 3.23 -7.85
N ARG A 12 11.18 2.93 -6.70
CA ARG A 12 11.34 1.56 -6.17
C ARG A 12 10.04 0.75 -6.20
N ARG A 13 8.96 1.27 -5.62
CA ARG A 13 7.65 0.56 -5.56
C ARG A 13 6.98 0.37 -6.92
N ARG A 14 7.32 1.20 -7.92
CA ARG A 14 6.85 1.03 -9.30
C ARG A 14 7.58 -0.13 -9.96
N ARG A 15 8.90 -0.26 -9.73
CA ARG A 15 9.70 -1.39 -10.21
C ARG A 15 9.30 -2.71 -9.57
N GLU A 16 8.93 -2.70 -8.29
CA GLU A 16 8.39 -3.87 -7.59
C GLU A 16 6.93 -4.20 -7.98
N GLY A 17 6.26 -3.38 -8.80
CA GLY A 17 4.85 -3.59 -9.17
C GLY A 17 3.83 -3.40 -8.04
N LYS A 18 4.25 -2.95 -6.85
CA LYS A 18 3.40 -2.91 -5.64
C LYS A 18 2.52 -1.67 -5.53
N THR A 19 2.71 -0.66 -6.38
CA THR A 19 1.98 0.62 -6.25
C THR A 19 1.74 1.25 -7.60
N ASP A 20 0.45 1.49 -7.88
CA ASP A 20 0.03 2.45 -8.89
C ASP A 20 0.01 3.85 -8.28
N TYR A 21 0.96 4.68 -8.71
CA TYR A 21 1.09 6.06 -8.26
C TYR A 21 -0.06 6.95 -8.76
N ARG A 22 -0.68 6.66 -9.92
CA ARG A 22 -1.79 7.45 -10.45
C ARG A 22 -3.07 7.20 -9.67
N ALA A 23 -3.35 5.94 -9.32
CA ALA A 23 -4.44 5.61 -8.40
C ALA A 23 -4.19 6.17 -7.00
N ARG A 24 -2.97 5.99 -6.47
CA ARG A 24 -2.59 6.51 -5.15
C ARG A 24 -2.77 8.03 -5.05
N TYR A 25 -2.35 8.78 -6.07
CA TYR A 25 -2.47 10.23 -6.10
C TYR A 25 -3.93 10.68 -6.02
N ARG A 26 -4.84 10.02 -6.74
CA ARG A 26 -6.29 10.33 -6.69
C ARG A 26 -6.94 10.06 -5.33
N LEU A 27 -6.39 9.12 -4.57
CA LEU A 27 -6.85 8.78 -3.21
C LEU A 27 -6.17 9.63 -2.13
N MET A 28 -5.22 10.48 -2.51
CA MET A 28 -4.44 11.31 -1.60
C MET A 28 -5.19 12.63 -1.41
N ASP A 29 -6.09 12.66 -0.42
CA ASP A 29 -6.86 13.84 -0.06
C ASP A 29 -6.54 14.26 1.38
N VAL A 30 -6.56 15.55 1.65
CA VAL A 30 -6.19 16.11 2.95
C VAL A 30 -7.26 15.77 3.97
N GLY A 31 -6.85 15.22 5.13
CA GLY A 31 -7.75 14.84 6.21
C GLY A 31 -8.47 13.50 6.00
N LYS A 32 -8.33 12.85 4.83
CA LYS A 32 -8.92 11.53 4.59
C LYS A 32 -7.94 10.41 4.92
N LEU A 33 -8.49 9.33 5.46
CA LEU A 33 -7.79 8.07 5.65
C LEU A 33 -7.94 7.22 4.40
N ARG A 34 -6.92 6.41 4.11
CA ARG A 34 -6.96 5.47 3.00
C ARG A 34 -7.18 4.07 3.52
N PHE A 35 -8.19 3.41 2.96
CA PHE A 35 -8.43 2.00 3.18
C PHE A 35 -7.63 1.19 2.16
N ILE A 36 -6.62 0.47 2.65
CA ILE A 36 -5.71 -0.33 1.85
C ILE A 36 -6.16 -1.78 1.95
N VAL A 37 -6.54 -2.37 0.81
CA VAL A 37 -6.85 -3.80 0.70
C VAL A 37 -5.77 -4.49 -0.12
N ARG A 38 -5.23 -5.58 0.41
CA ARG A 38 -4.27 -6.45 -0.27
C ARG A 38 -4.77 -7.87 -0.21
N ILE A 39 -4.96 -8.45 -1.40
CA ILE A 39 -5.37 -9.83 -1.58
C ILE A 39 -4.14 -10.62 -1.97
N THR A 40 -3.94 -11.73 -1.28
CA THR A 40 -2.97 -12.77 -1.61
C THR A 40 -3.74 -14.06 -1.92
N ASN A 41 -3.06 -15.10 -2.39
CA ASN A 41 -3.72 -16.35 -2.77
C ASN A 41 -4.53 -17.00 -1.63
N TYR A 42 -4.10 -16.83 -0.37
CA TYR A 42 -4.71 -17.49 0.79
C TYR A 42 -5.22 -16.53 1.85
N HIS A 43 -4.85 -15.26 1.78
CA HIS A 43 -5.12 -14.28 2.83
C HIS A 43 -5.52 -12.92 2.29
N VAL A 44 -6.31 -12.22 3.09
CA VAL A 44 -6.68 -10.83 2.87
C VAL A 44 -6.11 -10.00 4.01
N ILE A 45 -5.45 -8.90 3.64
CA ILE A 45 -4.86 -7.93 4.57
C ILE A 45 -5.55 -6.60 4.32
N THR A 46 -6.10 -6.01 5.37
CA THR A 46 -6.74 -4.70 5.32
C THR A 46 -6.09 -3.75 6.32
N GLN A 47 -5.91 -2.49 5.91
CA GLN A 47 -5.27 -1.48 6.73
C GLN A 47 -5.95 -0.13 6.54
N ILE A 48 -6.04 0.65 7.60
CA ILE A 48 -6.44 2.06 7.54
C ILE A 48 -5.18 2.89 7.79
N ALA A 49 -4.79 3.67 6.78
CA ALA A 49 -3.56 4.45 6.82
C ALA A 49 -3.83 5.95 6.65
N LYS A 50 -3.18 6.76 7.49
CA LYS A 50 -3.08 8.20 7.37
C LYS A 50 -1.88 8.57 6.50
N ILE A 51 -2.01 9.66 5.76
CA ILE A 51 -0.90 10.24 5.00
C ILE A 51 -0.05 11.07 5.98
N GLY A 52 1.17 10.60 6.27
CA GLY A 52 2.15 11.31 7.10
C GLY A 52 3.19 12.04 6.25
N LYS A 53 4.01 12.90 6.89
CA LYS A 53 5.03 13.71 6.19
C LYS A 53 6.19 12.87 5.62
N MET A 54 6.59 11.81 6.32
CA MET A 54 7.70 10.95 5.91
C MET A 54 7.25 9.66 5.20
N GLY A 55 5.95 9.37 5.23
CA GLY A 55 5.37 8.13 4.75
C GLY A 55 3.96 7.93 5.26
N ASP A 56 3.36 6.79 4.92
CA ASP A 56 2.03 6.45 5.42
C ASP A 56 2.12 5.88 6.83
N GLU A 57 1.26 6.36 7.72
CA GLU A 57 1.14 5.88 9.08
C GLU A 57 -0.08 4.94 9.15
N THR A 58 0.14 3.68 9.54
CA THR A 58 -0.96 2.72 9.69
C THR A 58 -1.59 2.91 11.07
N LEU A 59 -2.89 3.24 11.10
CA LEU A 59 -3.64 3.42 12.33
C LEU A 59 -4.18 2.09 12.85
N ILE A 60 -4.79 1.32 11.94
CA ILE A 60 -5.44 0.04 12.26
C ILE A 60 -5.08 -0.95 11.15
N SER A 61 -4.91 -2.22 11.52
CA SER A 61 -4.70 -3.32 10.59
C SER A 61 -5.50 -4.54 11.00
N ALA A 62 -5.99 -5.28 10.01
CA ALA A 62 -6.63 -6.58 10.19
C ALA A 62 -6.10 -7.58 9.15
N HIS A 63 -6.01 -8.84 9.55
CA HIS A 63 -5.52 -9.93 8.71
C HIS A 63 -6.49 -11.11 8.80
N SER A 64 -6.81 -11.77 7.69
CA SER A 64 -7.81 -12.85 7.66
C SER A 64 -7.52 -13.98 8.67
N LYS A 65 -6.24 -14.35 8.89
CA LYS A 65 -5.83 -15.28 9.96
C LYS A 65 -6.31 -14.93 11.37
N GLN A 66 -6.52 -13.65 11.69
CA GLN A 66 -7.01 -13.25 13.01
C GLN A 66 -8.45 -13.73 13.26
N LEU A 67 -9.22 -13.99 12.20
CA LEU A 67 -10.57 -14.53 12.30
C LEU A 67 -10.59 -15.94 12.93
N GLN A 68 -9.53 -16.73 12.77
CA GLN A 68 -9.40 -18.04 13.42
C GLN A 68 -9.52 -17.95 14.94
N LYS A 69 -9.09 -16.83 15.53
CA LYS A 69 -9.22 -16.60 16.98
C LYS A 69 -10.64 -16.26 17.41
N LEU A 70 -11.50 -15.89 16.45
CA LEU A 70 -12.91 -15.55 16.67
C LEU A 70 -13.84 -16.74 16.36
N GLY A 71 -13.29 -17.94 16.14
CA GLY A 71 -14.06 -19.15 15.85
C GLY A 71 -14.46 -19.32 14.38
N TRP A 72 -13.77 -18.64 13.48
CA TRP A 72 -13.92 -18.79 12.02
C TRP A 72 -12.93 -19.81 11.44
#